data_AF-A0A820L4B1-F1
#
_entry.id   AF-A0A820L4B1-F1
#
_cell.length_a   1.000
_cell.length_b   1.000
_cell.length_c   1.000
_cell.angle_alpha   90.00
_cell.angle_beta   90.00
_cell.angle_gamma   90.00
#
_symmetry.space_group_name_H-M   'P 1'
#
loop_
_entity.id
_entity.type
_entity.pdbx_description
1 polymer ?
#
loop_
_entity_poly.entity_id
_entity_poly.type
_entity_poly.pdbx_seq_one_letter_code
_entity_poly.pdbx_strand_id
1 'polypeptide(L)'
;MKKVLVLGRAGIGKSTFCQYVTYRWAKGELWPQYKLIILIHLRNLTEYNYPSGKKYLPFDLVKEEYFPFHNLSQIDPSVFEEHFEKCQILWILDGYDEFAQNPLEHLKKLFDYILDTQHHILTSRPYAITLSYNVKMEMTGFTNDNIVKYIEQFFEQMKDDMEDASIKGQNLLTLLKSNSSIWGVAHIPVNLELICSLWSDHDWSKTKALTITA
;
A
#
# COMPACT_ATOMS: atom_id res chain seq x y z
N MET A 1 4.68 20.74 -9.95
CA MET A 1 4.76 19.28 -9.87
C MET A 1 5.05 18.86 -8.43
N LYS A 2 4.26 17.94 -7.85
CA LYS A 2 4.43 17.47 -6.45
C LYS A 2 4.96 16.03 -6.48
N LYS A 3 6.15 15.83 -5.92
CA LYS A 3 6.84 14.53 -5.83
C LYS A 3 7.07 14.22 -4.36
N VAL A 4 6.51 13.12 -3.87
CA VAL A 4 6.61 12.74 -2.45
C VAL A 4 7.13 11.31 -2.38
N LEU A 5 8.13 11.10 -1.53
CA LEU A 5 8.62 9.79 -1.17
C LEU A 5 8.09 9.41 0.21
N VAL A 6 7.44 8.25 0.31
CA VAL A 6 6.97 7.67 1.58
C VAL A 6 7.81 6.45 1.91
N LEU A 7 8.58 6.56 2.98
CA LEU A 7 9.44 5.53 3.50
C LEU A 7 8.75 4.78 4.63
N GLY A 8 9.14 3.52 4.81
CA GLY A 8 8.67 2.74 5.94
C GLY A 8 9.16 1.30 5.87
N ARG A 9 9.33 0.67 7.04
CA ARG A 9 9.76 -0.73 7.14
C ARG A 9 8.70 -1.70 6.60
N ALA A 10 9.06 -2.98 6.47
CA ALA A 10 8.12 -4.01 6.09
C ALA A 10 6.96 -4.09 7.11
N GLY A 11 5.74 -4.36 6.65
CA GLY A 11 4.58 -4.51 7.53
C GLY A 11 4.02 -3.22 8.16
N ILE A 12 4.62 -2.05 7.86
CA ILE A 12 4.23 -0.78 8.48
C ILE A 12 2.95 -0.14 7.90
N GLY A 13 2.40 -0.71 6.82
CA GLY A 13 1.16 -0.25 6.19
C GLY A 13 1.32 0.67 4.97
N LYS A 14 2.49 0.68 4.29
CA LYS A 14 2.70 1.51 3.07
C LYS A 14 1.66 1.22 1.97
N SER A 15 1.47 -0.04 1.60
CA SER A 15 0.47 -0.43 0.58
C SER A 15 -0.95 -0.12 1.03
N THR A 16 -1.25 -0.31 2.32
CA THR A 16 -2.54 0.07 2.91
C THR A 16 -2.78 1.58 2.82
N PHE A 17 -1.75 2.40 3.07
CA PHE A 17 -1.81 3.85 2.87
C PHE A 17 -2.13 4.20 1.41
N CYS A 18 -1.44 3.60 0.45
CA CYS A 18 -1.68 3.81 -0.99
C CYS A 18 -3.13 3.51 -1.40
N GLN A 19 -3.66 2.37 -0.96
CA GLN A 19 -5.05 1.99 -1.22
C GLN A 19 -6.03 2.93 -0.51
N TYR A 20 -5.76 3.25 0.76
CA TYR A 20 -6.62 4.12 1.57
C TYR A 20 -6.77 5.50 0.94
N VAL A 21 -5.67 6.17 0.56
CA VAL A 21 -5.76 7.51 -0.03
C VAL A 21 -6.45 7.49 -1.40
N THR A 22 -6.24 6.42 -2.19
CA THR A 22 -6.93 6.22 -3.47
C THR A 22 -8.43 6.07 -3.25
N TYR A 23 -8.83 5.24 -2.29
CA TYR A 23 -10.23 5.02 -1.91
C TYR A 23 -10.90 6.32 -1.43
N ARG A 24 -10.24 7.06 -0.53
CA ARG A 24 -10.77 8.33 0.01
C ARG A 24 -10.89 9.41 -1.06
N TRP A 25 -9.94 9.48 -2.00
CA TRP A 25 -10.07 10.35 -3.18
C TRP A 25 -11.26 9.94 -4.05
N ALA A 26 -11.46 8.64 -4.32
CA ALA A 26 -12.59 8.16 -5.11
C ALA A 26 -13.96 8.47 -4.46
N LYS A 27 -13.99 8.65 -3.13
CA LYS A 27 -15.16 9.14 -2.38
C LYS A 27 -15.32 10.66 -2.38
N GLY A 28 -14.40 11.40 -3.00
CA GLY A 28 -14.40 12.87 -3.05
C GLY A 28 -13.88 13.55 -1.78
N GLU A 29 -13.20 12.81 -0.90
CA GLU A 29 -12.85 13.29 0.44
C GLU A 29 -11.41 13.80 0.53
N LEU A 30 -10.53 13.36 -0.37
CA LEU A 30 -9.13 13.79 -0.43
C LEU A 30 -8.78 14.34 -1.80
N TRP A 31 -7.87 15.31 -1.79
CA TRP A 31 -7.17 15.85 -2.96
C TRP A 31 -8.06 16.19 -4.18
N PRO A 32 -9.05 17.07 -4.03
CA PRO A 32 -9.99 17.43 -5.11
C PRO A 32 -9.31 18.10 -6.32
N GLN A 33 -8.06 18.53 -6.18
CA GLN A 33 -7.27 19.05 -7.30
C GLN A 33 -6.94 17.98 -8.34
N TYR A 34 -6.80 16.70 -7.96
CA TYR A 34 -6.47 15.64 -8.92
C TYR A 34 -7.75 15.09 -9.54
N LYS A 35 -7.80 15.10 -10.88
CA LYS A 35 -8.91 14.54 -11.67
C LYS A 35 -8.83 13.03 -11.79
N LEU A 36 -7.63 12.47 -11.62
CA LEU A 36 -7.40 11.04 -11.64
C LEU A 36 -6.27 10.68 -10.66
N ILE A 37 -6.45 9.59 -9.92
CA ILE A 37 -5.37 8.92 -9.18
C ILE A 37 -5.18 7.52 -9.76
N ILE A 38 -3.93 7.20 -10.08
CA ILE A 38 -3.55 5.90 -10.65
C ILE A 38 -2.61 5.22 -9.65
N LEU A 39 -3.06 4.12 -9.06
CA LEU A 39 -2.24 3.26 -8.20
C LEU A 39 -1.60 2.16 -9.05
N ILE A 40 -0.26 2.09 -9.07
CA ILE A 40 0.49 1.02 -9.71
C ILE A 40 1.29 0.30 -8.63
N HIS A 41 1.05 -1.01 -8.47
CA HIS A 41 1.86 -1.85 -7.62
C HIS A 41 3.12 -2.26 -8.39
N LEU A 42 4.28 -1.79 -7.97
CA LEU A 42 5.53 -1.95 -8.72
C LEU A 42 6.01 -3.40 -8.80
N ARG A 43 5.63 -4.27 -7.85
CA ARG A 43 5.78 -5.73 -7.96
C ARG A 43 5.10 -6.36 -9.17
N ASN A 44 4.11 -5.71 -9.77
CA ASN A 44 3.42 -6.24 -10.96
C ASN A 44 4.21 -5.97 -12.26
N LEU A 45 5.23 -5.11 -12.22
CA LEU A 45 6.10 -4.80 -13.36
C LEU A 45 7.10 -5.95 -13.60
N THR A 46 6.59 -7.10 -14.01
CA THR A 46 7.35 -8.33 -14.29
C THR A 46 7.44 -8.60 -15.79
N GLU A 47 8.44 -9.37 -16.22
CA GLU A 47 8.60 -9.75 -17.64
C GLU A 47 7.37 -10.51 -18.17
N TYR A 48 6.65 -11.22 -17.29
CA TYR A 48 5.41 -11.92 -17.65
C TYR A 48 4.29 -10.96 -18.01
N ASN A 49 4.06 -9.91 -17.19
CA ASN A 49 3.02 -8.91 -17.43
C ASN A 49 3.44 -7.88 -18.49
N TYR A 50 4.74 -7.62 -18.59
CA TYR A 50 5.33 -6.61 -19.47
C TYR A 50 6.49 -7.23 -20.27
N PRO A 51 6.22 -8.08 -21.26
CA PRO A 51 7.26 -8.69 -22.08
C PRO A 51 8.09 -7.66 -22.85
N SER A 52 9.37 -7.95 -22.98
CA SER A 52 10.32 -7.22 -23.81
C SER A 52 9.93 -7.21 -25.30
N GLY A 53 10.48 -6.27 -26.06
CA GLY A 53 10.17 -6.08 -27.48
C GLY A 53 8.97 -5.17 -27.77
N LYS A 54 8.21 -4.78 -26.73
CA LYS A 54 7.19 -3.72 -26.79
C LYS A 54 7.70 -2.46 -26.08
N LYS A 55 7.44 -1.29 -26.67
CA LYS A 55 7.60 0.00 -25.98
C LYS A 55 6.31 0.30 -25.22
N TYR A 56 6.41 0.48 -23.91
CA TYR A 56 5.28 0.80 -23.05
C TYR A 56 5.19 2.31 -22.82
N LEU A 57 3.96 2.82 -22.81
CA LEU A 57 3.59 4.17 -22.44
C LEU A 57 2.84 4.15 -21.10
N PRO A 58 2.65 5.31 -20.43
CA PRO A 58 1.91 5.35 -19.16
C PRO A 58 0.48 4.80 -19.30
N PHE A 59 -0.15 4.98 -20.46
CA PHE A 59 -1.45 4.40 -20.77
C PHE A 59 -1.43 2.86 -20.76
N ASP A 60 -0.36 2.22 -21.25
CA ASP A 60 -0.24 0.77 -21.19
C ASP A 60 -0.24 0.28 -19.74
N LEU A 61 0.37 1.00 -18.79
CA LEU A 61 0.30 0.62 -17.37
C LEU A 61 -1.14 0.59 -16.87
N VAL A 62 -1.92 1.63 -17.19
CA VAL A 62 -3.33 1.69 -16.77
C VAL A 62 -4.13 0.57 -17.41
N LYS A 63 -3.91 0.31 -18.70
CA LYS A 63 -4.59 -0.76 -19.41
C LYS A 63 -4.29 -2.12 -18.80
N GLU A 64 -3.02 -2.47 -18.62
CA GLU A 64 -2.63 -3.79 -18.12
C GLU A 64 -3.04 -3.99 -16.64
N GLU A 65 -2.98 -2.95 -15.79
CA GLU A 65 -3.30 -3.07 -14.37
C GLU A 65 -4.81 -3.03 -14.06
N TYR A 66 -5.60 -2.25 -14.82
CA TYR A 66 -7.03 -2.02 -14.51
C TYR A 66 -7.99 -2.68 -15.50
N PHE A 67 -7.52 -2.98 -16.72
CA PHE A 67 -8.35 -3.50 -17.79
C PHE A 67 -7.75 -4.74 -18.49
N PRO A 68 -7.16 -5.72 -17.76
CA PRO A 68 -6.41 -6.83 -18.38
C PRO A 68 -7.28 -7.73 -19.28
N PHE A 69 -8.59 -7.79 -19.02
CA PHE A 69 -9.53 -8.64 -19.78
C PHE A 69 -10.44 -7.84 -20.73
N HIS A 70 -10.27 -6.52 -20.80
CA HIS A 70 -11.07 -5.70 -21.70
C HIS A 70 -10.30 -5.46 -23.00
N ASN A 71 -10.95 -5.78 -24.11
CA ASN A 71 -10.54 -5.29 -25.42
C ASN A 71 -10.82 -3.79 -25.48
N LEU A 72 -9.91 -2.99 -24.94
CA LEU A 72 -9.87 -1.53 -25.13
C LEU A 72 -9.51 -1.14 -26.58
N SER A 73 -9.54 -2.09 -27.53
CA SER A 73 -9.33 -1.83 -28.97
C SER A 73 -10.36 -0.88 -29.58
N GLN A 74 -11.47 -0.60 -28.87
CA GLN A 74 -12.47 0.40 -29.26
C GLN A 74 -12.20 1.78 -28.66
N ILE A 75 -11.29 1.89 -27.70
CA ILE A 75 -10.89 3.17 -27.14
C ILE A 75 -9.70 3.66 -27.94
N ASP A 76 -9.89 4.76 -28.66
CA ASP A 76 -8.83 5.44 -29.37
C ASP A 76 -7.75 5.89 -28.37
N PRO A 77 -6.51 5.37 -28.47
CA PRO A 77 -5.41 5.76 -27.60
C PRO A 77 -5.19 7.28 -27.61
N SER A 78 -5.47 7.97 -28.72
CA SER A 78 -5.28 9.41 -28.85
C SER A 78 -6.23 10.21 -27.95
N VAL A 79 -7.46 9.73 -27.71
CA VAL A 79 -8.44 10.36 -26.81
C VAL A 79 -7.97 10.29 -25.36
N PHE A 80 -7.33 9.19 -24.99
CA PHE A 80 -6.74 9.01 -23.65
C PHE A 80 -5.44 9.78 -23.50
N GLU A 81 -4.56 9.80 -24.51
CA GLU A 81 -3.34 10.61 -24.49
C GLU A 81 -3.66 12.10 -24.32
N GLU A 82 -4.63 12.63 -25.07
CA GLU A 82 -5.06 14.03 -24.93
C GLU A 82 -5.64 14.33 -23.52
N HIS A 83 -6.40 13.39 -22.95
CA HIS A 83 -6.89 13.51 -21.58
C HIS A 83 -5.77 13.41 -20.55
N PHE A 84 -4.77 12.54 -20.76
CA PHE A 84 -3.64 12.38 -19.86
C PHE A 84 -2.78 13.64 -19.81
N GLU A 85 -2.59 14.32 -20.94
CA GLU A 85 -1.83 15.57 -21.01
C GLU A 85 -2.57 16.75 -20.37
N LYS A 86 -3.90 16.78 -20.44
CA LYS A 86 -4.72 17.87 -19.90
C LYS A 86 -5.20 17.64 -18.46
N CYS A 87 -5.20 16.40 -17.97
CA CYS A 87 -5.65 16.08 -16.61
C CYS A 87 -4.57 16.30 -15.56
N GLN A 88 -4.96 16.81 -14.39
CA GLN A 88 -4.12 16.71 -13.19
C GLN A 88 -4.18 15.29 -12.63
N ILE A 89 -3.23 14.46 -13.04
CA ILE A 89 -3.08 13.06 -12.61
C ILE A 89 -2.08 12.97 -11.45
N LEU A 90 -2.41 12.17 -10.44
CA LEU A 90 -1.47 11.74 -9.40
C LEU A 90 -1.17 10.25 -9.55
N TRP A 91 0.10 9.91 -9.72
CA TRP A 91 0.56 8.52 -9.74
C TRP A 91 0.96 8.07 -8.33
N ILE A 92 0.43 6.95 -7.88
CA ILE A 92 0.85 6.30 -6.65
C ILE A 92 1.59 5.03 -7.05
N LEU A 93 2.90 5.04 -6.83
CA LEU A 93 3.82 3.98 -7.21
C LEU A 93 4.20 3.22 -5.94
N ASP A 94 3.57 2.06 -5.73
CA ASP A 94 3.67 1.31 -4.48
C ASP A 94 4.72 0.19 -4.59
N GLY A 95 5.77 0.24 -3.75
CA GLY A 95 6.77 -0.83 -3.63
C GLY A 95 8.03 -0.65 -4.48
N TYR A 96 8.68 0.52 -4.45
CA TYR A 96 9.91 0.77 -5.23
C TYR A 96 11.03 -0.22 -4.90
N ASP A 97 11.11 -0.69 -3.65
CA ASP A 97 12.10 -1.68 -3.24
C ASP A 97 11.98 -3.01 -4.00
N GLU A 98 10.80 -3.34 -4.52
CA GLU A 98 10.55 -4.55 -5.31
C GLU A 98 11.03 -4.36 -6.76
N PHE A 99 10.76 -3.19 -7.34
CA PHE A 99 11.23 -2.84 -8.69
C PHE A 99 12.75 -2.64 -8.75
N ALA A 100 13.33 -1.99 -7.76
CA ALA A 100 14.76 -1.69 -7.73
C ALA A 100 15.64 -2.96 -7.64
N GLN A 101 15.11 -4.07 -7.13
CA GLN A 101 15.83 -5.35 -7.04
C GLN A 101 15.97 -6.05 -8.39
N ASN A 102 15.00 -5.88 -9.29
CA ASN A 102 15.02 -6.50 -10.61
C ASN A 102 14.40 -5.57 -11.66
N PRO A 103 15.06 -4.45 -11.99
CA PRO A 103 14.52 -3.47 -12.91
C PRO A 103 14.48 -4.03 -14.34
N LEU A 104 13.31 -3.94 -14.96
CA LEU A 104 13.15 -4.25 -16.38
C LEU A 104 13.65 -3.08 -17.23
N GLU A 105 14.77 -3.27 -17.93
CA GLU A 105 15.43 -2.19 -18.70
C GLU A 105 14.51 -1.55 -19.75
N HIS A 106 13.60 -2.30 -20.38
CA HIS A 106 12.64 -1.76 -21.34
C HIS A 106 11.55 -0.89 -20.70
N LEU A 107 11.26 -1.08 -19.40
CA LEU A 107 10.32 -0.24 -18.65
C LEU A 107 10.99 0.96 -17.99
N LYS A 108 12.32 0.96 -17.86
CA LYS A 108 13.08 2.02 -17.18
C LYS A 108 12.76 3.41 -17.73
N LYS A 109 12.74 3.56 -19.06
CA LYS A 109 12.40 4.84 -19.71
C LYS A 109 10.99 5.32 -19.39
N LEU A 110 10.03 4.40 -19.29
CA LEU A 110 8.66 4.72 -18.91
C LEU A 110 8.58 5.14 -17.44
N PHE A 111 9.27 4.40 -16.57
CA PHE A 111 9.32 4.71 -15.16
C PHE A 111 9.99 6.07 -14.89
N ASP A 112 11.14 6.32 -15.52
CA ASP A 112 11.84 7.60 -15.47
C ASP A 112 10.94 8.74 -15.99
N TYR A 113 10.20 8.53 -17.08
CA TYR A 113 9.23 9.52 -17.57
C TYR A 113 8.17 9.88 -16.52
N ILE A 114 7.60 8.89 -15.81
CA ILE A 114 6.61 9.13 -14.75
C ILE A 114 7.26 9.89 -13.58
N LEU A 115 8.45 9.45 -13.15
CA LEU A 115 9.19 10.09 -12.07
C LEU A 115 9.62 11.52 -12.40
N ASP A 116 9.94 11.81 -13.64
CA ASP A 116 10.47 13.13 -14.03
C ASP A 116 9.37 14.14 -14.32
N THR A 117 8.27 13.70 -14.95
CA THR A 117 7.27 14.61 -15.52
C THR A 117 5.95 14.68 -14.76
N GLN A 118 5.64 13.68 -13.92
CA GLN A 118 4.31 13.55 -13.32
C GLN A 118 4.29 13.87 -11.82
N HIS A 119 3.11 14.26 -11.32
CA HIS A 119 2.87 14.25 -9.87
C HIS A 119 2.84 12.81 -9.38
N HIS A 120 3.59 12.50 -8.33
CA HIS A 120 3.59 11.14 -7.80
C HIS A 120 3.88 11.04 -6.30
N ILE A 121 3.40 9.95 -5.74
CA ILE A 121 3.80 9.40 -4.44
C ILE A 121 4.51 8.08 -4.73
N LEU A 122 5.77 7.97 -4.31
CA LEU A 122 6.54 6.73 -4.40
C LEU A 122 6.66 6.13 -2.99
N THR A 123 6.33 4.86 -2.81
CA THR A 123 6.59 4.16 -1.54
C THR A 123 7.81 3.25 -1.65
N SER A 124 8.61 3.17 -0.60
CA SER A 124 9.77 2.27 -0.57
C SER A 124 10.19 1.90 0.85
N ARG A 125 10.98 0.84 0.98
CA ARG A 125 11.76 0.59 2.19
C ARG A 125 13.00 1.50 2.22
N PRO A 126 13.42 2.01 3.39
CA PRO A 126 14.54 2.94 3.50
C PRO A 126 15.86 2.47 2.88
N TYR A 127 16.12 1.16 2.88
CA TYR A 127 17.38 0.60 2.38
C TYR A 127 17.48 0.51 0.85
N ALA A 128 16.36 0.55 0.12
CA ALA A 128 16.33 0.33 -1.32
C ALA A 128 16.28 1.64 -2.12
N ILE A 129 16.05 2.77 -1.44
CA ILE A 129 15.86 4.05 -2.13
C ILE A 129 17.20 4.69 -2.49
N THR A 130 17.43 4.86 -3.79
CA THR A 130 18.59 5.60 -4.34
C THR A 130 18.20 6.97 -4.90
N LEU A 131 16.89 7.24 -5.01
CA LEU A 131 16.35 8.44 -5.63
C LEU A 131 16.32 9.63 -4.65
N SER A 132 16.58 10.82 -5.17
CA SER A 132 16.50 12.07 -4.41
C SER A 132 15.10 12.70 -4.53
N TYR A 133 14.52 13.06 -3.39
CA TYR A 133 13.20 13.70 -3.29
C TYR A 133 13.28 14.89 -2.35
N ASN A 134 12.63 15.99 -2.72
CA ASN A 134 12.53 17.19 -1.87
C ASN A 134 11.61 16.96 -0.66
N VAL A 135 10.55 16.17 -0.83
CA VAL A 135 9.62 15.83 0.24
C VAL A 135 9.71 14.34 0.53
N LYS A 136 10.14 14.03 1.75
CA LYS A 136 10.22 12.66 2.28
C LYS A 136 9.36 12.57 3.54
N MET A 137 8.55 11.53 3.63
CA MET A 137 7.75 11.20 4.80
C MET A 137 8.12 9.80 5.25
N GLU A 138 8.14 9.54 6.55
CA GLU A 138 8.38 8.21 7.09
C GLU A 138 7.17 7.74 7.89
N MET A 139 6.68 6.55 7.57
CA MET A 139 5.66 5.86 8.34
C MET A 139 6.35 5.14 9.50
N THR A 140 6.07 5.58 10.73
CA THR A 140 6.68 5.06 11.96
C THR A 140 5.87 3.94 12.62
N GLY A 141 4.67 3.63 12.11
CA GLY A 141 3.77 2.62 12.67
C GLY A 141 2.63 3.21 13.50
N PHE A 142 1.96 2.35 14.25
CA PHE A 142 0.86 2.73 15.13
C PHE A 142 1.37 3.37 16.41
N THR A 143 0.69 4.43 16.83
CA THR A 143 0.78 4.96 18.18
C THR A 143 0.00 4.08 19.15
N ASN A 144 0.21 4.27 20.45
CA ASN A 144 -0.60 3.64 21.50
C ASN A 144 -2.11 3.80 21.25
N ASP A 145 -2.55 5.00 20.85
CA ASP A 145 -3.97 5.28 20.57
C ASP A 145 -4.45 4.58 19.29
N ASN A 146 -3.58 4.44 18.29
CA ASN A 146 -3.92 3.68 17.09
C ASN A 146 -4.11 2.20 17.41
N ILE A 147 -3.30 1.62 18.29
CA ILE A 147 -3.43 0.21 18.72
C ILE A 147 -4.80 -0.01 19.39
N VAL A 148 -5.19 0.88 20.30
CA VAL A 148 -6.49 0.80 20.99
C VAL A 148 -7.63 0.82 19.98
N LYS A 149 -7.65 1.84 19.10
CA LYS A 149 -8.69 1.98 18.07
C LYS A 149 -8.74 0.81 17.12
N TYR A 150 -7.57 0.27 16.76
CA TYR A 150 -7.48 -0.88 15.86
C TYR A 150 -8.14 -2.11 16.48
N ILE A 151 -7.81 -2.42 17.73
CA ILE A 151 -8.36 -3.58 18.44
C ILE A 151 -9.88 -3.44 18.58
N GLU A 152 -10.37 -2.27 18.99
CA GLU A 152 -11.81 -2.00 19.09
C GLU A 152 -12.51 -2.27 17.75
N GLN A 153 -12.01 -1.68 16.66
CA GLN A 153 -12.58 -1.86 15.32
C GLN A 153 -12.50 -3.29 14.81
N PHE A 154 -11.43 -4.02 15.13
CA PHE A 154 -11.22 -5.40 14.69
C PHE A 154 -12.29 -6.32 15.29
N PHE A 155 -12.50 -6.25 16.61
CA PHE A 155 -13.47 -7.11 17.28
C PHE A 155 -14.92 -6.70 17.02
N GLU A 156 -15.22 -5.40 16.87
CA GLU A 156 -16.57 -4.93 16.46
C GLU A 156 -17.02 -5.52 15.10
N GLN A 157 -16.08 -5.83 14.22
CA GLN A 157 -16.37 -6.41 12.90
C GLN A 157 -16.59 -7.93 12.93
N MET A 158 -16.24 -8.62 14.02
CA MET A 158 -16.44 -10.06 14.22
C MET A 158 -17.83 -10.32 14.84
N LYS A 159 -18.83 -10.52 13.98
CA LYS A 159 -20.28 -10.42 14.27
C LYS A 159 -20.97 -11.60 14.98
N ASP A 160 -20.34 -12.29 15.92
CA ASP A 160 -21.02 -13.43 16.58
C ASP A 160 -21.67 -13.08 17.92
N ASP A 161 -21.16 -12.12 18.69
CA ASP A 161 -21.86 -11.51 19.84
C ASP A 161 -21.11 -10.24 20.29
N MET A 162 -21.77 -9.08 20.34
CA MET A 162 -21.10 -7.79 20.64
C MET A 162 -20.46 -7.77 22.04
N GLU A 163 -21.09 -8.43 23.01
CA GLU A 163 -20.61 -8.48 24.38
C GLU A 163 -19.31 -9.31 24.49
N ASP A 164 -19.25 -10.46 23.82
CA ASP A 164 -18.05 -11.31 23.74
C ASP A 164 -16.91 -10.61 22.98
N ALA A 165 -17.22 -9.94 21.87
CA ALA A 165 -16.24 -9.19 21.09
C ALA A 165 -15.58 -8.04 21.88
N SER A 166 -16.39 -7.26 22.61
CA SER A 166 -15.87 -6.17 23.45
C SER A 166 -15.00 -6.70 24.59
N ILE A 167 -15.40 -7.81 25.23
CA ILE A 167 -14.63 -8.44 26.31
C ILE A 167 -13.29 -8.97 25.77
N LYS A 168 -13.29 -9.66 24.62
CA LYS A 168 -12.07 -10.17 23.96
C LYS A 168 -11.10 -9.03 23.64
N GLY A 169 -11.58 -7.94 23.05
CA GLY A 169 -10.75 -6.76 22.74
C GLY A 169 -10.13 -6.12 23.99
N GLN A 170 -10.91 -5.94 25.06
CA GLN A 170 -10.40 -5.39 26.32
C GLN A 170 -9.39 -6.30 27.02
N ASN A 171 -9.61 -7.62 26.97
CA ASN A 171 -8.67 -8.59 27.51
C ASN A 171 -7.34 -8.57 26.75
N LEU A 172 -7.39 -8.49 25.40
CA LEU A 172 -6.18 -8.36 24.59
C LEU A 172 -5.43 -7.07 24.93
N LEU A 173 -6.14 -5.94 25.03
CA LEU A 173 -5.52 -4.67 25.41
C LEU A 173 -4.85 -4.72 26.77
N THR A 174 -5.46 -5.38 27.74
CA THR A 174 -4.89 -5.56 29.08
C THR A 174 -3.62 -6.40 29.02
N LEU A 175 -3.64 -7.51 28.28
CA LEU A 175 -2.47 -8.36 28.08
C LEU A 175 -1.33 -7.59 27.39
N LEU A 176 -1.64 -6.88 26.31
CA LEU A 176 -0.69 -6.07 25.56
C LEU A 176 -0.02 -5.01 26.44
N LYS A 177 -0.79 -4.26 27.24
CA LYS A 177 -0.26 -3.24 28.15
C LYS A 177 0.56 -3.84 29.31
N SER A 178 0.24 -5.06 29.74
CA SER A 178 0.98 -5.76 30.79
C SER A 178 2.33 -6.32 30.34
N ASN A 179 2.55 -6.46 29.03
CA ASN A 179 3.77 -7.04 28.46
C ASN A 179 4.44 -6.07 27.49
N SER A 180 5.47 -5.36 27.97
CA SER A 180 6.19 -4.33 27.20
C SER A 180 6.79 -4.85 25.89
N SER A 181 7.18 -6.13 25.83
CA SER A 181 7.77 -6.73 24.62
C SER A 181 6.71 -6.89 23.52
N ILE A 182 5.55 -7.46 23.86
CA ILE A 182 4.44 -7.61 22.89
C ILE A 182 3.86 -6.24 22.55
N TRP A 183 3.83 -5.30 23.51
CA TRP A 183 3.43 -3.91 23.28
C TRP A 183 4.27 -3.22 22.20
N GLY A 184 5.60 -3.35 22.29
CA GLY A 184 6.51 -2.79 21.30
C GLY A 184 6.31 -3.40 19.90
N VAL A 185 6.04 -4.71 19.84
CA VAL A 185 5.77 -5.44 18.60
C VAL A 185 4.46 -4.99 17.93
N ALA A 186 3.42 -4.70 18.73
CA ALA A 186 2.11 -4.25 18.28
C ALA A 186 2.10 -2.86 17.60
N HIS A 187 3.19 -2.08 17.72
CA HIS A 187 3.31 -0.80 17.00
C HIS A 187 3.51 -1.01 15.49
N ILE A 188 3.83 -2.23 15.04
CA ILE A 188 3.85 -2.58 13.62
C ILE A 188 2.46 -3.15 13.25
N PRO A 189 1.69 -2.50 12.36
CA PRO A 189 0.33 -2.90 12.01
C PRO A 189 0.17 -4.38 11.65
N VAL A 190 1.06 -4.95 10.83
CA VAL A 190 0.95 -6.39 10.46
C VAL A 190 1.09 -7.32 11.68
N ASN A 191 1.90 -6.93 12.66
CA ASN A 191 2.05 -7.72 13.89
C ASN A 191 0.81 -7.59 14.76
N LEU A 192 0.24 -6.39 14.87
CA LEU A 192 -1.00 -6.19 15.61
C LEU A 192 -2.15 -6.99 15.00
N GLU A 193 -2.29 -6.98 13.67
CA GLU A 193 -3.28 -7.79 12.95
C GLU A 193 -3.11 -9.29 13.26
N LEU A 194 -1.88 -9.78 13.22
CA LEU A 194 -1.56 -11.17 13.56
C LEU A 194 -1.96 -11.49 15.01
N ILE A 195 -1.61 -10.61 15.95
CA ILE A 195 -1.96 -10.77 17.36
C ILE A 195 -3.48 -10.81 17.54
N CYS A 196 -4.22 -9.88 16.93
CA CYS A 196 -5.68 -9.83 17.01
C CYS A 196 -6.32 -11.10 16.44
N SER A 197 -5.82 -11.56 15.28
CA SER A 197 -6.29 -12.78 14.62
C SER A 197 -6.02 -14.06 15.42
N LEU A 198 -4.87 -14.14 16.10
CA LEU A 198 -4.55 -15.25 16.99
C LEU A 198 -5.39 -15.21 18.27
N TRP A 199 -5.72 -14.02 18.75
CA TRP A 199 -6.53 -13.82 19.95
C TRP A 199 -8.02 -14.11 19.73
N SER A 200 -8.52 -13.94 18.50
CA SER A 200 -9.93 -14.13 18.18
C SER A 200 -10.39 -15.59 18.03
N ASP A 201 -9.53 -16.59 18.31
CA ASP A 201 -9.83 -18.03 18.18
C ASP A 201 -10.35 -18.43 16.78
N HIS A 202 -9.58 -18.14 15.73
CA HIS A 202 -9.59 -19.03 14.56
C HIS A 202 -8.82 -20.30 14.95
N ASP A 203 -9.40 -21.50 14.79
CA ASP A 203 -8.77 -22.77 15.22
C ASP A 203 -7.44 -23.03 14.48
N TRP A 204 -6.31 -22.76 15.17
CA TRP A 204 -4.94 -23.01 14.73
C TRP A 204 -4.31 -24.22 15.45
N SER A 205 -5.10 -25.20 15.91
CA SER A 205 -4.68 -26.35 16.76
C SER A 205 -3.51 -27.24 16.26
N LYS A 206 -2.76 -26.84 15.23
CA LYS A 206 -1.50 -27.47 14.79
C LYS A 206 -0.22 -26.64 15.01
N THR A 207 -0.29 -25.39 15.47
CA THR A 207 0.92 -24.54 15.47
C THR A 207 1.64 -24.57 16.83
N LYS A 208 2.64 -25.46 16.96
CA LYS A 208 3.62 -25.45 18.05
C LYS A 208 4.67 -24.35 17.82
N ALA A 209 4.65 -23.35 18.72
CA ALA A 209 5.64 -22.29 18.96
C ALA A 209 5.86 -21.24 17.85
N LEU A 210 5.56 -19.97 18.19
CA LEU A 210 6.10 -18.79 17.52
C LEU A 210 7.06 -18.10 18.49
N THR A 211 8.35 -18.36 18.34
CA THR A 211 9.41 -17.58 18.99
C THR A 211 9.80 -16.46 18.05
N ILE A 212 9.60 -15.22 18.45
CA ILE A 212 10.16 -14.04 17.78
C ILE A 212 11.17 -13.43 18.77
N THR A 213 12.45 -13.58 18.49
CA THR A 213 13.53 -12.87 19.19
C THR A 213 13.83 -11.53 18.52
N ALA A 214 14.24 -10.57 19.36
CA ALA A 214 14.45 -9.15 19.06
C ALA A 214 15.43 -8.84 17.92
#